data_AF-C5NVI3-F1
#
_entry.id   AF-C5NVI3-F1
#
_cell.length_a   1.000
_cell.length_b   1.000
_cell.length_c   1.000
_cell.angle_alpha   90.00
_cell.angle_beta   90.00
_cell.angle_gamma   90.00
#
_symmetry.space_group_name_H-M   'P 1'
#
loop_
_entity.id
_entity.type
_entity.pdbx_description
1 polymer ?
#
loop_
_entity_poly.entity_id
_entity_poly.type
_entity_poly.pdbx_seq_one_letter_code
_entity_poly.pdbx_strand_id
1 'polypeptide(L)'
;MKNNTLYASNLTYEFEKARISGDEDEKVLETVVRKMKGKYPNRLEYLRDFYDKDTGSSGTAFKDKDTGEVILAYTGTNFDNDKWNDAVKTDFGRIALGLGDGHVDPARKFYEEIRAEYGDDIILTGHSLG
;
A
#
# COMPACT_ATOMS: atom_id res chain seq x y z
N MET A 1 2.87 2.07 18.41
CA MET A 1 2.45 2.85 17.23
C MET A 1 3.58 3.47 16.41
N LYS A 2 4.40 4.46 16.88
CA LYS A 2 5.35 5.19 15.99
C LYS A 2 6.27 4.32 15.11
N ASN A 3 6.66 3.13 15.57
CA ASN A 3 7.48 2.22 14.76
C ASN A 3 6.64 1.41 13.77
N ASN A 4 5.39 1.07 14.10
CA ASN A 4 4.56 0.17 13.29
C ASN A 4 4.02 0.84 12.02
N THR A 5 3.70 2.14 12.06
CA THR A 5 3.34 2.90 10.85
C THR A 5 4.53 3.04 9.89
N LEU A 6 5.75 3.29 10.41
CA LEU A 6 6.97 3.30 9.60
C LEU A 6 7.27 1.91 8.99
N TYR A 7 7.11 0.84 9.78
CA TYR A 7 7.25 -0.52 9.26
C TYR A 7 6.21 -0.82 8.19
N ALA A 8 4.95 -0.43 8.39
CA ALA A 8 3.88 -0.61 7.41
C ALA A 8 4.17 0.13 6.10
N SER A 9 4.58 1.41 6.14
CA SER A 9 4.97 2.17 4.96
C SER A 9 6.12 1.49 4.18
N ASN A 10 7.15 1.03 4.89
CA ASN A 10 8.28 0.33 4.25
C ASN A 10 7.86 -1.03 3.66
N LEU A 11 7.02 -1.76 4.38
CA LEU A 11 6.57 -3.09 4.00
C LEU A 11 5.68 -3.04 2.76
N THR A 12 4.86 -1.99 2.60
CA THR A 12 3.99 -1.77 1.43
C THR A 12 4.76 -1.77 0.11
N TYR A 13 5.98 -1.22 0.07
CA TYR A 13 6.84 -1.29 -1.13
C TYR A 13 7.28 -2.72 -1.47
N GLU A 14 7.41 -3.62 -0.50
CA GLU A 14 7.73 -5.02 -0.77
C GLU A 14 6.54 -5.76 -1.37
N PHE A 15 5.31 -5.42 -0.94
CA PHE A 15 4.07 -5.91 -1.56
C PHE A 15 3.91 -5.38 -2.99
N GLU A 16 4.14 -4.09 -3.22
CA GLU A 16 4.15 -3.49 -4.57
C GLU A 16 5.12 -4.23 -5.51
N LYS A 17 6.37 -4.46 -5.07
CA LYS A 17 7.38 -5.21 -5.85
C LYS A 17 6.94 -6.65 -6.14
N ALA A 18 6.25 -7.31 -5.20
CA ALA A 18 5.72 -8.65 -5.40
C ALA A 18 4.60 -8.65 -6.46
N ARG A 19 3.66 -7.70 -6.40
CA ARG A 19 2.61 -7.53 -7.41
C ARG A 19 3.16 -7.21 -8.80
N ILE A 20 4.16 -6.33 -8.89
CA ILE A 20 4.88 -6.05 -10.16
C ILE A 20 5.57 -7.31 -10.69
N SER A 21 6.04 -8.20 -9.81
CA SER A 21 6.64 -9.49 -10.19
C SER A 21 5.59 -10.53 -10.62
N GLY A 22 4.29 -10.23 -10.51
CA GLY A 22 3.19 -11.12 -10.86
C GLY A 22 2.72 -12.03 -9.74
N ASP A 23 3.05 -11.75 -8.47
CA ASP A 23 2.57 -12.54 -7.33
C ASP A 23 1.04 -12.35 -7.12
N GLU A 24 0.32 -13.46 -7.02
CA GLU A 24 -1.11 -13.52 -6.70
C GLU A 24 -1.36 -13.41 -5.18
N ASP A 25 -2.61 -13.10 -4.79
CA ASP A 25 -3.01 -12.85 -3.40
C ASP A 25 -2.59 -13.96 -2.42
N GLU A 26 -2.70 -15.21 -2.84
CA GLU A 26 -2.36 -16.38 -2.02
C GLU A 26 -0.86 -16.50 -1.73
N LYS A 27 -0.01 -15.90 -2.57
CA LYS A 27 1.45 -16.04 -2.54
C LYS A 27 2.18 -14.74 -2.18
N VAL A 28 1.53 -13.59 -2.30
CA VAL A 28 2.17 -12.28 -2.13
C VAL A 28 2.81 -12.16 -0.74
N LEU A 29 2.11 -12.56 0.32
CA LEU A 29 2.65 -12.55 1.68
C LEU A 29 3.85 -13.49 1.83
N GLU A 30 3.76 -14.71 1.29
CA GLU A 30 4.87 -15.68 1.35
C GLU A 30 6.11 -15.13 0.63
N THR A 31 5.93 -14.56 -0.56
CA THR A 31 7.01 -13.95 -1.33
C THR A 31 7.66 -12.80 -0.56
N VAL A 32 6.86 -11.90 0.03
CA VAL A 32 7.36 -10.78 0.85
C VAL A 32 8.14 -11.29 2.06
N VAL A 33 7.56 -12.19 2.85
CA VAL A 33 8.20 -12.76 4.05
C VAL A 33 9.52 -13.45 3.69
N ARG A 34 9.54 -14.23 2.60
CA ARG A 34 10.75 -14.89 2.08
C ARG A 34 11.81 -13.89 1.65
N LYS A 35 11.45 -12.84 0.90
CA LYS A 35 12.37 -11.78 0.44
C LYS A 35 12.98 -11.00 1.60
N MET A 36 12.22 -10.78 2.68
CA MET A 36 12.70 -10.08 3.87
C MET A 36 13.67 -10.86 4.74
N LYS A 37 13.93 -12.16 4.46
CA LYS A 37 14.95 -12.99 5.15
C LYS A 37 14.87 -12.91 6.69
N GLY A 38 13.66 -13.03 7.25
CA GLY A 38 13.43 -12.99 8.70
C GLY A 38 13.34 -11.59 9.31
N LYS A 39 13.36 -10.52 8.48
CA LYS A 39 13.14 -9.13 8.94
C LYS A 39 11.67 -8.69 8.90
N TYR A 40 10.76 -9.59 8.55
CA TYR A 40 9.33 -9.29 8.55
C TYR A 40 8.88 -9.00 9.99
N PRO A 41 8.18 -7.86 10.25
CA PRO A 41 7.79 -7.48 11.59
C PRO A 41 6.69 -8.41 12.13
N ASN A 42 6.98 -9.16 13.20
CA ASN A 42 6.01 -10.09 13.81
C ASN A 42 4.72 -9.43 14.34
N ARG A 43 4.78 -8.11 14.60
CA ARG A 43 3.67 -7.30 15.14
C ARG A 43 2.66 -6.83 14.10
N LEU A 44 2.97 -6.93 12.81
CA LEU A 44 2.05 -6.56 11.74
C LEU A 44 1.49 -7.83 11.10
N GLU A 45 0.18 -7.97 11.15
CA GLU A 45 -0.56 -8.96 10.39
C GLU A 45 -0.96 -8.36 9.04
N TYR A 46 -0.66 -9.05 7.95
CA TYR A 46 -1.13 -8.67 6.62
C TYR A 46 -2.63 -8.95 6.50
N LEU A 47 -3.40 -7.98 5.99
CA LEU A 47 -4.83 -8.12 5.73
C LEU A 47 -5.11 -8.23 4.23
N ARG A 48 -4.72 -7.20 3.48
CA ARG A 48 -4.97 -7.08 2.03
C ARG A 48 -4.02 -6.07 1.42
N ASP A 49 -3.70 -6.21 0.14
CA ASP A 49 -3.05 -5.18 -0.67
C ASP A 49 -3.78 -4.96 -2.00
N PHE A 50 -3.45 -3.86 -2.67
CA PHE A 50 -3.80 -3.65 -4.07
C PHE A 50 -2.60 -3.07 -4.82
N TYR A 51 -2.55 -3.37 -6.13
CA TYR A 51 -1.66 -2.72 -7.07
C TYR A 51 -2.43 -2.46 -8.37
N ASP A 52 -2.59 -1.19 -8.70
CA ASP A 52 -3.21 -0.74 -9.93
C ASP A 52 -2.13 -0.39 -10.95
N LYS A 53 -1.98 -1.23 -11.97
CA LYS A 53 -0.94 -1.08 -13.00
C LYS A 53 -1.13 0.15 -13.90
N ASP A 54 -2.36 0.68 -13.99
CA ASP A 54 -2.71 1.73 -14.93
C ASP A 54 -2.35 3.10 -14.35
N THR A 55 -2.65 3.32 -13.07
CA THR A 55 -2.31 4.52 -12.30
C THR A 55 -0.98 4.39 -11.53
N GLY A 56 -0.45 3.17 -11.39
CA GLY A 56 0.72 2.88 -10.59
C GLY A 56 0.48 2.99 -9.07
N SER A 57 -0.79 3.08 -8.64
CA SER A 57 -1.17 3.21 -7.23
C SER A 57 -1.10 1.87 -6.53
N SER A 58 -0.60 1.88 -5.29
CA SER A 58 -0.58 0.68 -4.48
C SER A 58 -0.71 1.00 -3.00
N GLY A 59 -1.20 0.02 -2.24
CA GLY A 59 -1.32 0.13 -0.80
C GLY A 59 -1.55 -1.22 -0.15
N THR A 60 -1.31 -1.27 1.16
CA THR A 60 -1.42 -2.47 1.96
C THR A 60 -2.04 -2.15 3.31
N ALA A 61 -3.02 -2.94 3.70
CA ALA A 61 -3.65 -2.91 5.00
C ALA A 61 -2.98 -3.94 5.91
N PHE A 62 -2.65 -3.50 7.11
CA PHE A 62 -2.10 -4.32 8.17
C PHE A 62 -2.94 -4.18 9.43
N LYS A 63 -2.98 -5.23 10.26
CA LYS A 63 -3.45 -5.14 11.63
C LYS A 63 -2.28 -5.16 12.59
N ASP A 64 -2.23 -4.19 13.49
CA ASP A 64 -1.31 -4.22 14.63
C ASP A 64 -1.81 -5.29 15.61
N LYS A 65 -0.99 -6.33 15.84
CA LYS A 65 -1.38 -7.43 16.74
C LYS A 65 -1.41 -7.03 18.21
N ASP A 66 -0.67 -5.98 18.58
CA ASP A 66 -0.60 -5.52 19.97
C ASP A 66 -1.81 -4.65 20.33
N THR A 67 -2.26 -3.79 19.40
CA THR A 67 -3.35 -2.82 19.65
C THR A 67 -4.69 -3.21 19.01
N GLY A 68 -4.66 -4.07 17.98
CA GLY A 68 -5.82 -4.41 17.17
C GLY A 68 -6.17 -3.37 16.09
N GLU A 69 -5.44 -2.25 16.03
CA GLU A 69 -5.66 -1.15 15.09
C GLU A 69 -5.35 -1.58 13.65
N VAL A 70 -6.11 -1.04 12.70
CA VAL A 70 -5.83 -1.23 11.27
C VAL A 70 -5.01 -0.06 10.75
N ILE A 71 -3.91 -0.39 10.10
CA ILE A 71 -2.98 0.55 9.48
C ILE A 71 -3.09 0.38 7.97
N LEU A 72 -3.49 1.43 7.27
CA LEU A 72 -3.52 1.49 5.83
C LEU A 72 -2.33 2.29 5.33
N ALA A 73 -1.44 1.61 4.61
CA ALA A 73 -0.20 2.17 4.11
C ALA A 73 -0.22 2.29 2.58
N TYR A 74 0.16 3.44 2.04
CA TYR A 74 0.24 3.67 0.59
C TYR A 74 1.69 3.87 0.13
N THR A 75 2.02 3.40 -1.07
CA THR A 75 3.30 3.76 -1.69
C THR A 75 3.23 5.15 -2.29
N GLY A 76 4.30 5.92 -2.09
CA GLY A 76 4.56 7.12 -2.87
C GLY A 76 5.29 6.77 -4.19
N THR A 77 5.41 7.76 -5.08
CA THR A 77 6.05 7.60 -6.40
C THR A 77 7.40 6.88 -6.32
N ASN A 78 7.49 5.72 -6.97
CA ASN A 78 8.70 4.93 -7.02
C ASN A 78 9.60 5.45 -8.17
N PHE A 79 10.62 6.25 -7.85
CA PHE A 79 11.51 6.90 -8.82
C PHE A 79 12.53 5.95 -9.48
N ASP A 80 12.59 4.67 -9.08
CA ASP A 80 13.66 3.74 -9.45
C ASP A 80 13.45 2.96 -10.76
N ASN A 81 12.34 3.16 -11.48
CA ASN A 81 12.14 2.57 -12.79
C ASN A 81 12.10 3.64 -13.90
N ASP A 82 13.14 3.67 -14.73
CA ASP A 82 13.35 4.51 -15.94
C ASP A 82 12.22 4.40 -17.01
N LYS A 83 11.11 3.74 -16.72
CA LYS A 83 9.98 3.48 -17.63
C LYS A 83 8.64 4.02 -17.14
N TRP A 84 8.62 4.91 -16.15
CA TRP A 84 7.38 5.56 -15.72
C TRP A 84 7.03 6.72 -16.65
N ASN A 85 6.08 6.46 -17.55
CA ASN A 85 5.55 7.39 -18.53
C ASN A 85 4.97 8.64 -17.84
N ASP A 86 5.16 9.83 -18.43
CA ASP A 86 4.75 11.13 -17.85
C ASP A 86 3.24 11.21 -17.51
N ALA A 87 2.41 10.38 -18.13
CA ALA A 87 0.98 10.25 -17.84
C ALA A 87 0.71 9.78 -16.40
N VAL A 88 1.47 8.78 -15.92
CA VAL A 88 1.26 8.19 -14.58
C VAL A 88 1.67 9.19 -13.48
N LYS A 89 2.75 9.95 -13.71
CA LYS A 89 3.17 11.04 -12.80
C LYS A 89 2.11 12.14 -12.69
N THR A 90 1.47 12.46 -13.81
CA THR A 90 0.45 13.53 -13.87
C THR A 90 -0.81 13.12 -13.13
N ASP A 91 -1.28 11.88 -13.32
CA ASP A 91 -2.46 11.37 -12.61
C ASP A 91 -2.17 11.20 -11.12
N PHE A 92 -1.02 10.63 -10.74
CA PHE A 92 -0.65 10.47 -9.32
C PHE A 92 -0.50 11.82 -8.58
N GLY A 93 0.07 12.83 -9.25
CA GLY A 93 0.14 14.19 -8.72
C GLY A 93 -1.23 14.84 -8.56
N ARG A 94 -2.18 14.56 -9.46
CA ARG A 94 -3.57 15.02 -9.35
C ARG A 94 -4.33 14.32 -8.23
N ILE A 95 -4.10 13.03 -8.03
CA ILE A 95 -4.68 12.24 -6.93
C ILE A 95 -4.21 12.78 -5.58
N ALA A 96 -2.90 12.99 -5.42
CA ALA A 96 -2.33 13.57 -4.20
C ALA A 96 -2.83 15.01 -3.91
N LEU A 97 -3.19 15.76 -4.95
CA LEU A 97 -3.77 17.10 -4.85
C LEU A 97 -5.32 17.10 -4.77
N GLY A 98 -5.98 15.94 -4.82
CA GLY A 98 -7.44 15.83 -4.78
C GLY A 98 -8.16 16.37 -6.04
N LEU A 99 -7.46 16.43 -7.17
CA LEU A 99 -7.92 17.02 -8.44
C LEU A 99 -8.46 15.96 -9.45
N GLY A 100 -8.82 14.76 -8.99
CA GLY A 100 -9.21 13.65 -9.86
C GLY A 100 -10.59 13.81 -10.51
N ASP A 101 -10.63 13.80 -11.84
CA ASP A 101 -11.83 13.80 -12.68
C ASP A 101 -12.63 12.49 -12.53
N GLY A 102 -13.74 12.51 -11.77
CA GLY A 102 -14.91 11.62 -11.90
C GLY A 102 -14.77 10.09 -11.71
N HIS A 103 -13.58 9.51 -11.81
CA HIS A 103 -13.31 8.10 -11.52
C HIS A 103 -13.07 7.90 -10.02
N VAL A 104 -13.58 6.80 -9.47
CA VAL A 104 -13.24 6.37 -8.12
C VAL A 104 -11.78 5.96 -8.13
N ASP A 105 -10.95 6.80 -7.54
CA ASP A 105 -9.53 6.55 -7.36
C ASP A 105 -9.27 5.17 -6.71
N PRO A 106 -8.36 4.33 -7.25
CA PRO A 106 -8.06 3.02 -6.69
C PRO A 106 -7.69 3.04 -5.20
N ALA A 107 -6.96 4.07 -4.74
CA ALA A 107 -6.59 4.21 -3.35
C ALA A 107 -7.80 4.52 -2.46
N ARG A 108 -8.73 5.36 -2.96
CA ARG A 108 -9.99 5.65 -2.27
C ARG A 108 -10.88 4.41 -2.20
N LYS A 109 -11.01 3.67 -3.30
CA LYS A 109 -11.77 2.42 -3.32
C LYS A 109 -11.22 1.43 -2.29
N PHE A 110 -9.90 1.28 -2.23
CA PHE A 110 -9.27 0.42 -1.24
C PHE A 110 -9.53 0.87 0.20
N TYR A 111 -9.44 2.18 0.48
CA TYR A 111 -9.81 2.74 1.78
C TYR A 111 -11.26 2.39 2.16
N GLU A 112 -12.21 2.58 1.24
CA GLU A 112 -13.63 2.29 1.47
C GLU A 112 -13.87 0.80 1.74
N GLU A 113 -13.18 -0.10 1.04
CA GLU A 113 -13.25 -1.54 1.28
C GLU A 113 -12.72 -1.94 2.66
N ILE A 114 -11.56 -1.42 3.05
CA ILE A 114 -10.97 -1.70 4.37
C ILE A 114 -11.84 -1.11 5.49
N ARG A 115 -12.36 0.10 5.30
CA ARG A 115 -13.29 0.74 6.23
C ARG A 115 -14.58 -0.05 6.41
N ALA A 116 -15.15 -0.56 5.32
CA ALA A 116 -16.37 -1.36 5.38
C ALA A 116 -16.17 -2.69 6.13
N GLU A 117 -14.97 -3.27 6.05
CA GLU A 117 -14.67 -4.58 6.65
C GLU A 117 -14.16 -4.46 8.11
N TYR A 118 -13.36 -3.44 8.41
CA TYR A 118 -12.64 -3.31 9.68
C TYR A 118 -13.09 -2.12 10.55
N GLY A 119 -13.98 -1.27 10.04
CA GLY A 119 -14.53 -0.12 10.76
C GLY A 119 -13.83 1.21 10.46
N ASP A 120 -14.26 2.25 11.17
CA ASP A 120 -13.82 3.64 10.93
C ASP A 120 -12.45 3.98 11.52
N ASP A 121 -11.95 3.18 12.47
CA ASP A 121 -10.71 3.45 13.20
C ASP A 121 -9.48 2.92 12.44
N ILE A 122 -9.16 3.63 11.35
CA ILE A 122 -8.05 3.31 10.45
C ILE A 122 -6.96 4.37 10.55
N ILE A 123 -5.74 3.92 10.78
CA ILE A 123 -4.53 4.74 10.76
C ILE A 123 -4.00 4.80 9.33
N LEU A 124 -3.96 6.00 8.74
CA LEU A 124 -3.35 6.22 7.43
C LEU A 124 -1.85 6.52 7.56
N THR A 125 -1.03 5.94 6.69
CA THR A 125 0.42 6.18 6.62
C THR A 125 0.93 5.99 5.19
N GLY A 126 2.12 6.52 4.91
CA GLY A 126 2.79 6.32 3.64
C GLY A 126 4.22 6.84 3.69
N HIS A 127 4.96 6.72 2.58
CA HIS A 127 6.29 7.30 2.45
C HIS A 127 6.25 8.39 1.37
N SER A 128 6.86 9.54 1.65
CA SER A 128 6.88 10.70 0.75
C SER A 128 5.49 11.31 0.48
N LEU A 129 4.86 10.98 -0.66
CA LEU A 129 3.58 11.54 -1.14
C LEU A 129 2.36 10.64 -0.81
N GLY A 130 2.60 9.41 -0.35
CA GLY A 130 1.57 8.44 0.04
C GLY A 130 1.07 8.64 1.46
#